data_AF-A0A814UVF4-F1
#
_entry.id   AF-A0A814UVF4-F1
#
_cell.length_a   1.000
_cell.length_b   1.000
_cell.length_c   1.000
_cell.angle_alpha   90.00
_cell.angle_beta   90.00
_cell.angle_gamma   90.00
#
_symmetry.space_group_name_H-M   'P 1'
#
loop_
_entity.id
_entity.type
_entity.pdbx_description
1 polymer ?
#
loop_
_entity_poly.entity_id
_entity_poly.type
_entity_poly.pdbx_seq_one_letter_code
_entity_poly.pdbx_strand_id
1 'polypeptide(L)'
;MTADARKSQLHHRYAHHEGYFRIGRSIYHILTVNPTLTLVFIVILYFQLMDFILYFKIRTRGPLNLSGNDIFSSVPTIILLNSTNSTFSSSSYLSSFVQKLTAKYINNSATTSESVEIYNPLSIKKIMVGHIIHYIRAPLAEHVEQTLHFTDHFPYISSNTVSFFHCFLSLISIKFLSNNLLTHRQVGVILFLIRNFLDCLDGVVYRAHLKNKRYKSYYGSFGYYVDALSDIIGGTCLILSCLFYFFKNPPFCTSNITLLSRLPSLSRTTRTVSSTSTSSEANGTDTILVLTNNDPKLDIYPENDDYQTITNIRHSPLSSPTLSLTNHLNNLSSRSSTLLSTTTVVQQTQSQLVPLGLQSVVESKETIFLTVLAFALRYSLSAIFWDRSLRWYEYLLDSPASTVTQQALQLSILHSPLTIVIMFLWRYLCALSIQDYLLFAIFINRTWEFLIKTNQIGWFAIILTIIFTELHINEVYPLHS
;
A
#
# COMPACT_ATOMS: atom_id res chain seq x y z
N MET A 1 51.36 -2.58 -15.65
CA MET A 1 50.20 -1.85 -15.10
C MET A 1 50.75 -0.62 -14.40
N THR A 2 50.52 0.58 -14.94
CA THR A 2 51.12 1.84 -14.45
C THR A 2 50.50 2.25 -13.11
N ALA A 3 51.23 3.02 -12.30
CA ALA A 3 50.76 3.51 -11.00
C ALA A 3 49.40 4.25 -11.10
N ASP A 4 49.18 4.94 -12.23
CA ASP A 4 47.92 5.63 -12.52
C ASP A 4 46.73 4.68 -12.72
N ALA A 5 46.94 3.50 -13.31
CA ALA A 5 45.89 2.50 -13.47
C ALA A 5 45.45 1.91 -12.12
N ARG A 6 46.37 1.76 -11.16
CA ARG A 6 46.02 1.36 -9.78
C ARG A 6 45.27 2.46 -9.04
N LYS A 7 45.65 3.73 -9.22
CA LYS A 7 44.99 4.87 -8.57
C LYS A 7 43.56 5.09 -9.08
N SER A 8 43.35 4.91 -10.39
CA SER A 8 42.03 4.94 -11.02
C SER A 8 41.12 3.79 -10.52
N GLN A 9 41.65 2.56 -10.43
CA GLN A 9 40.88 1.44 -9.85
C GLN A 9 40.53 1.65 -8.37
N LEU A 10 41.42 2.26 -7.59
CA LEU A 10 41.15 2.58 -6.18
C LEU A 10 40.06 3.65 -6.06
N HIS A 11 40.10 4.72 -6.85
CA HIS A 11 39.05 5.74 -6.85
C HIS A 11 37.69 5.17 -7.29
N HIS A 12 37.65 4.28 -8.28
CA HIS A 12 36.42 3.63 -8.71
C HIS A 12 35.84 2.71 -7.62
N ARG A 13 36.68 2.05 -6.81
CA ARG A 13 36.21 1.24 -5.67
C ARG A 13 35.71 2.12 -4.51
N TYR A 14 36.39 3.24 -4.23
CA TYR A 14 35.97 4.16 -3.18
C TYR A 14 34.64 4.87 -3.50
N ALA A 15 34.43 5.28 -4.76
CA ALA A 15 33.17 5.89 -5.19
C ALA A 15 31.96 4.94 -5.03
N HIS A 16 32.15 3.64 -5.26
CA HIS A 16 31.11 2.65 -5.05
C HIS A 16 30.76 2.46 -3.57
N HIS A 17 31.75 2.51 -2.67
CA HIS A 17 31.53 2.40 -1.23
C HIS A 17 30.82 3.64 -0.64
N GLU A 18 31.13 4.84 -1.13
CA GLU A 18 30.47 6.07 -0.65
C GLU A 18 28.97 6.09 -0.98
N GLY A 19 28.57 5.53 -2.13
CA GLY A 19 27.16 5.41 -2.55
C GLY A 19 26.32 4.57 -1.59
N TYR A 20 26.80 3.39 -1.19
CA TYR A 20 26.09 2.53 -0.22
C TYR A 20 25.97 3.18 1.16
N PHE A 21 27.00 3.92 1.59
CA PHE A 21 26.99 4.61 2.87
C PHE A 21 25.98 5.77 2.92
N ARG A 22 25.80 6.49 1.81
CA ARG A 22 24.79 7.56 1.70
C ARG A 22 23.36 7.02 1.76
N ILE A 23 23.08 5.89 1.10
CA ILE A 23 21.77 5.24 1.17
C ILE A 23 21.47 4.77 2.59
N GLY A 24 22.44 4.11 3.24
CA GLY A 24 22.31 3.67 4.64
C GLY A 24 22.06 4.82 5.61
N ARG A 25 22.78 5.94 5.48
CA ARG A 25 22.61 7.12 6.35
C ARG A 25 21.26 7.82 6.14
N SER A 26 20.76 7.86 4.91
CA SER A 26 19.44 8.43 4.61
C SER A 26 18.31 7.58 5.18
N ILE A 27 18.39 6.25 5.04
CA ILE A 27 17.43 5.32 5.65
C ILE A 27 17.48 5.43 7.18
N TYR A 28 18.67 5.42 7.78
CA TYR A 28 18.82 5.58 9.22
C TYR A 28 18.18 6.87 9.72
N HIS A 29 18.47 8.01 9.07
CA HIS A 29 17.90 9.29 9.45
C HIS A 29 16.36 9.31 9.32
N ILE A 30 15.80 8.77 8.24
CA ILE A 30 14.34 8.66 8.06
C ILE A 30 13.73 7.80 9.19
N LEU A 31 14.39 6.69 9.54
CA LEU A 31 13.92 5.78 10.58
C LEU A 31 14.03 6.37 11.99
N THR A 32 15.06 7.18 12.27
CA THR A 32 15.21 7.80 13.59
C THR A 32 14.30 9.03 13.77
N VAL A 33 14.00 9.75 12.69
CA VAL A 33 13.22 11.00 12.77
C VAL A 33 11.70 10.74 12.83
N ASN A 34 11.21 9.61 12.31
CA ASN A 34 9.78 9.32 12.31
C ASN A 34 9.49 7.89 12.83
N PRO A 35 9.22 7.72 14.14
CA PRO A 35 9.00 6.40 14.73
C PRO A 35 7.82 5.66 14.09
N THR A 36 6.81 6.38 13.58
CA THR A 36 5.66 5.81 12.88
C THR A 36 6.06 5.16 11.56
N LEU A 37 6.88 5.84 10.75
CA LEU A 37 7.40 5.27 9.50
C LEU A 37 8.28 4.04 9.76
N THR A 38 9.06 4.07 10.84
CA THR A 38 9.89 2.93 11.26
C THR A 38 9.05 1.73 11.64
N LEU A 39 8.01 1.93 12.44
CA LEU A 39 7.08 0.85 12.80
C LEU A 39 6.44 0.25 11.55
N VAL A 40 5.98 1.09 10.63
CA VAL A 40 5.36 0.65 9.37
C VAL A 40 6.36 -0.14 8.52
N PHE A 41 7.60 0.32 8.42
CA PHE A 41 8.65 -0.38 7.70
C PHE A 41 8.95 -1.75 8.33
N ILE A 42 9.03 -1.83 9.66
CA ILE A 42 9.21 -3.09 10.40
C ILE A 42 8.02 -4.05 10.13
N VAL A 43 6.79 -3.56 10.14
CA VAL A 43 5.59 -4.36 9.86
C VAL A 43 5.61 -4.88 8.41
N ILE A 44 6.00 -4.05 7.44
CA ILE A 44 6.15 -4.48 6.05
C ILE A 44 7.21 -5.58 5.94
N LEU A 45 8.40 -5.38 6.53
CA LEU A 45 9.46 -6.38 6.53
C LEU A 45 9.03 -7.68 7.21
N TYR A 46 8.29 -7.59 8.30
CA TYR A 46 7.71 -8.75 8.98
C TYR A 46 6.79 -9.54 8.05
N PHE A 47 5.90 -8.88 7.31
CA PHE A 47 5.06 -9.54 6.32
C PHE A 47 5.86 -10.16 5.16
N GLN A 48 6.91 -9.47 4.66
CA GLN A 48 7.80 -10.06 3.66
C GLN A 48 8.47 -11.35 4.16
N LEU A 49 8.95 -11.32 5.41
CA LEU A 49 9.59 -12.47 6.03
C LEU A 49 8.60 -13.63 6.20
N MET A 50 7.37 -13.34 6.63
CA MET A 50 6.32 -14.35 6.78
C MET A 50 5.91 -14.97 5.45
N ASP A 51 5.82 -14.17 4.38
CA ASP A 51 5.60 -14.66 3.03
C ASP A 51 6.77 -15.54 2.56
N PHE A 52 8.01 -15.08 2.76
CA PHE A 52 9.19 -15.88 2.42
C PHE A 52 9.18 -17.23 3.13
N ILE A 53 8.88 -17.26 4.43
CA ILE A 53 8.74 -18.50 5.21
C ILE A 53 7.60 -19.37 4.66
N LEU A 54 6.46 -18.77 4.32
CA LEU A 54 5.31 -19.47 3.74
C LEU A 54 5.69 -20.14 2.41
N TYR A 55 6.27 -19.41 1.47
CA TYR A 55 6.66 -19.93 0.16
C TYR A 55 7.84 -20.91 0.24
N PHE A 56 8.77 -20.68 1.17
CA PHE A 56 9.84 -21.64 1.45
C PHE A 56 9.27 -22.95 2.00
N LYS A 57 8.29 -22.89 2.92
CA LYS A 57 7.57 -24.07 3.41
C LYS A 57 6.81 -24.78 2.29
N ILE A 58 6.09 -24.05 1.45
CA ILE A 58 5.39 -24.61 0.28
C ILE A 58 6.37 -25.34 -0.63
N ARG A 59 7.56 -24.78 -0.88
CA ARG A 59 8.56 -25.37 -1.78
C ARG A 59 9.34 -26.55 -1.19
N THR A 60 9.60 -26.54 0.11
CA THR A 60 10.44 -27.55 0.78
C THR A 60 9.64 -28.73 1.30
N ARG A 61 8.38 -28.52 1.66
CA ARG A 61 7.48 -29.60 2.05
C ARG A 61 7.01 -30.29 0.77
N GLY A 62 7.48 -31.51 0.53
CA GLY A 62 6.87 -32.41 -0.45
C GLY A 62 5.40 -32.68 -0.11
N PRO A 63 4.71 -33.60 -0.82
CA PRO A 63 3.33 -33.97 -0.48
C PRO A 63 3.35 -34.62 0.90
N LEU A 64 3.17 -33.81 1.94
CA LEU A 64 3.19 -34.22 3.33
C LEU A 64 1.76 -34.58 3.70
N ASN A 65 1.60 -35.77 4.28
CA ASN A 65 0.49 -36.09 5.16
C ASN A 65 0.45 -35.08 6.31
N LEU A 66 -0.16 -33.91 6.07
CA LEU A 66 -0.35 -32.85 7.04
C LEU A 66 -1.54 -33.23 7.93
N SER A 67 -1.28 -34.07 8.93
CA SER A 67 -2.10 -34.09 10.13
C SER A 67 -2.03 -32.69 10.76
N GLY A 68 -3.17 -32.03 10.90
CA GLY A 68 -3.30 -30.59 11.17
C GLY A 68 -2.75 -30.05 12.52
N ASN A 69 -1.99 -30.83 13.28
CA ASN A 69 -1.50 -30.44 14.60
C ASN A 69 -0.08 -29.82 14.60
N ASP A 70 0.70 -29.93 13.52
CA ASP A 70 2.14 -29.57 13.56
C ASP A 70 2.47 -28.15 13.03
N ILE A 71 1.48 -27.32 12.73
CA ILE A 71 1.70 -26.01 12.10
C ILE A 71 2.27 -24.96 13.07
N PHE A 72 2.11 -25.15 14.38
CA PHE A 72 2.54 -24.17 15.40
C PHE A 72 3.72 -24.59 16.29
N SER A 73 4.23 -25.82 16.21
CA SER A 73 5.24 -26.33 17.16
C SER A 73 6.68 -26.43 16.63
N SER A 74 6.94 -26.20 15.34
CA SER A 74 8.25 -26.51 14.75
C SER A 74 9.03 -25.27 14.30
N VAL A 75 9.88 -24.76 15.19
CA VAL A 75 11.07 -23.95 14.86
C VAL A 75 12.08 -24.85 14.13
N PRO A 76 12.69 -24.44 13.00
CA PRO A 76 13.57 -25.34 12.26
C PRO A 76 14.98 -25.40 12.86
N THR A 77 15.32 -26.56 13.42
CA THR A 77 16.73 -26.95 13.63
C THR A 77 17.36 -27.23 12.27
N ILE A 78 18.27 -26.34 11.85
CA ILE A 78 19.05 -26.44 10.61
C ILE A 78 20.01 -27.63 10.74
N ILE A 79 19.85 -28.66 9.90
CA ILE A 79 20.85 -29.72 9.71
C ILE A 79 21.57 -29.49 8.38
N LEU A 80 22.89 -29.30 8.51
CA LEU A 80 23.91 -29.43 7.49
C LEU A 80 23.68 -30.65 6.59
N LEU A 81 23.77 -30.49 5.26
CA LEU A 81 24.27 -31.57 4.41
C LEU A 81 25.01 -31.05 3.18
N ASN A 82 26.12 -31.74 2.96
CA ASN A 82 27.25 -31.47 2.09
C ASN A 82 26.94 -31.54 0.59
N SER A 83 27.65 -30.68 -0.15
CA SER A 83 28.45 -30.93 -1.36
C SER A 83 28.24 -32.25 -2.12
N THR A 84 27.92 -32.16 -3.42
CA THR A 84 28.85 -32.57 -4.50
C THR A 84 28.37 -32.13 -5.88
N ASN A 85 29.36 -31.83 -6.74
CA ASN A 85 29.27 -31.24 -8.08
C ASN A 85 28.53 -32.10 -9.12
N SER A 86 27.80 -31.46 -10.04
CA SER A 86 27.85 -31.81 -11.48
C SER A 86 27.13 -30.78 -12.36
N THR A 87 27.64 -30.69 -13.59
CA THR A 87 27.45 -29.67 -14.62
C THR A 87 26.11 -29.78 -15.37
N PHE A 88 25.62 -28.61 -15.75
CA PHE A 88 24.29 -28.32 -16.30
C PHE A 88 24.21 -28.60 -17.82
N SER A 89 23.26 -29.41 -18.27
CA SER A 89 22.83 -29.52 -19.68
C SER A 89 21.30 -29.59 -19.73
N SER A 90 20.69 -28.48 -20.15
CA SER A 90 19.25 -28.24 -20.02
C SER A 90 18.48 -28.79 -21.24
N SER A 91 17.74 -29.90 -21.07
CA SER A 91 16.48 -30.22 -21.78
C SER A 91 15.93 -31.62 -21.39
N SER A 92 16.79 -32.57 -20.99
CA SER A 92 16.37 -33.94 -20.60
C SER A 92 16.08 -34.13 -19.10
N TYR A 93 16.37 -33.13 -18.26
CA TYR A 93 16.25 -33.23 -16.81
C TYR A 93 14.81 -33.20 -16.31
N LEU A 94 13.88 -32.52 -16.99
CA LEU A 94 12.49 -32.50 -16.55
C LEU A 94 11.88 -33.91 -16.62
N SER A 95 12.15 -34.66 -17.70
CA SER A 95 11.67 -36.03 -17.89
C SER A 95 12.25 -37.02 -16.86
N SER A 96 13.55 -36.97 -16.62
CA SER A 96 14.25 -37.82 -15.65
C SER A 96 13.87 -37.50 -14.19
N PHE A 97 13.69 -36.22 -13.88
CA PHE A 97 13.27 -35.76 -12.56
C PHE A 97 11.82 -36.16 -12.26
N VAL A 98 10.93 -35.98 -13.25
CA VAL A 98 9.54 -36.45 -13.17
C VAL A 98 9.52 -37.98 -13.00
N GLN A 99 10.28 -38.75 -13.79
CA GLN A 99 10.34 -40.22 -13.64
C GLN A 99 10.84 -40.68 -12.26
N LYS A 100 11.86 -40.05 -11.70
CA LYS A 100 12.39 -40.41 -10.37
C LYS A 100 11.43 -40.04 -9.24
N LEU A 101 10.72 -38.93 -9.35
CA LEU A 101 9.65 -38.57 -8.41
C LEU A 101 8.48 -39.54 -8.51
N THR A 102 8.06 -39.90 -9.72
CA THR A 102 6.98 -40.86 -9.97
C THR A 102 7.32 -42.24 -9.40
N ALA A 103 8.53 -42.77 -9.63
CA ALA A 103 8.94 -44.07 -9.12
C ALA A 103 9.03 -44.11 -7.58
N LYS A 104 9.52 -43.03 -6.94
CA LYS A 104 9.58 -42.93 -5.48
C LYS A 104 8.19 -42.84 -4.85
N TYR A 105 7.25 -42.20 -5.55
CA TYR A 105 5.88 -42.03 -5.07
C TYR A 105 5.03 -43.30 -5.24
N ILE A 106 5.19 -44.02 -6.35
CA ILE A 106 4.48 -45.29 -6.60
C ILE A 106 4.79 -46.33 -5.51
N ASN A 107 6.04 -46.43 -5.06
CA ASN A 107 6.42 -47.41 -4.03
C ASN A 107 5.88 -47.10 -2.62
N ASN A 108 5.47 -45.86 -2.35
CA ASN A 108 4.94 -45.45 -1.04
C ASN A 108 3.39 -45.39 -1.00
N SER A 109 2.70 -45.53 -2.13
CA SER A 109 1.25 -45.28 -2.23
C SER A 109 0.38 -46.54 -2.14
N ALA A 110 1.00 -47.72 -1.99
CA ALA A 110 0.29 -49.00 -2.14
C ALA A 110 -0.55 -49.46 -0.93
N THR A 111 -0.76 -48.64 0.12
CA THR A 111 -1.39 -49.17 1.37
C THR A 111 -2.56 -48.42 1.97
N THR A 112 -3.04 -47.29 1.47
CA THR A 112 -4.27 -46.66 2.02
C THR A 112 -5.01 -45.83 0.98
N SER A 113 -6.16 -46.32 0.51
CA SER A 113 -7.17 -45.57 -0.27
C SER A 113 -7.98 -44.61 0.61
N GLU A 114 -7.31 -43.72 1.31
CA GLU A 114 -7.95 -42.47 1.77
C GLU A 114 -7.53 -41.37 0.80
N SER A 115 -8.49 -40.58 0.32
CA SER A 115 -8.23 -39.40 -0.48
C SER A 115 -7.43 -38.39 0.34
N VAL A 116 -6.09 -38.47 0.25
CA VAL A 116 -5.18 -37.57 0.95
C VAL A 116 -5.32 -36.19 0.32
N GLU A 117 -6.09 -35.32 0.96
CA GLU A 117 -6.11 -33.89 0.65
C GLU A 117 -4.73 -33.31 0.99
N ILE A 118 -3.94 -33.06 -0.04
CA ILE A 118 -2.52 -32.66 0.01
C ILE A 118 -2.30 -31.40 0.87
N TYR A 119 -3.31 -30.56 0.99
CA TYR A 119 -3.21 -29.23 1.60
C TYR A 119 -4.16 -29.00 2.77
N ASN A 120 -4.63 -30.02 3.46
CA ASN A 120 -5.34 -29.76 4.71
C ASN A 120 -4.32 -29.25 5.77
N PRO A 121 -4.38 -27.99 6.27
CA PRO A 121 -5.49 -27.02 6.20
C PRO A 121 -5.25 -25.71 5.39
N LEU A 122 -4.20 -25.61 4.56
CA LEU A 122 -3.83 -24.40 3.83
C LEU A 122 -4.42 -24.34 2.40
N SER A 123 -5.68 -23.91 2.28
CA SER A 123 -6.35 -23.64 0.98
C SER A 123 -5.60 -22.62 0.10
N ILE A 124 -5.73 -22.70 -1.22
CA ILE A 124 -5.20 -21.69 -2.16
C ILE A 124 -5.69 -20.29 -1.82
N LYS A 125 -6.96 -20.14 -1.43
CA LYS A 125 -7.53 -18.86 -0.98
C LYS A 125 -6.69 -18.21 0.11
N LYS A 126 -6.28 -18.97 1.13
CA LYS A 126 -5.39 -18.47 2.18
C LYS A 126 -4.03 -18.05 1.61
N ILE A 127 -3.45 -18.79 0.68
CA ILE A 127 -2.16 -18.43 0.08
C ILE A 127 -2.25 -17.13 -0.72
N MET A 128 -3.33 -16.91 -1.47
CA MET A 128 -3.50 -15.74 -2.35
C MET A 128 -4.07 -14.49 -1.68
N VAL A 129 -4.63 -14.61 -0.47
CA VAL A 129 -5.21 -13.46 0.24
C VAL A 129 -4.11 -12.50 0.75
N GLY A 130 -4.44 -11.20 0.82
CA GLY A 130 -3.51 -10.17 1.27
C GLY A 130 -2.95 -10.38 2.69
N HIS A 131 -1.76 -9.83 2.93
CA HIS A 131 -0.97 -10.03 4.16
C HIS A 131 -1.74 -9.73 5.44
N ILE A 132 -2.43 -8.59 5.50
CA ILE A 132 -3.16 -8.15 6.70
C ILE A 132 -4.32 -9.12 6.98
N ILE A 133 -4.99 -9.63 5.95
CA ILE A 133 -6.05 -10.62 6.13
C ILE A 133 -5.46 -11.93 6.61
N HIS A 134 -4.44 -12.44 5.91
CA HIS A 134 -3.83 -13.73 6.20
C HIS A 134 -3.28 -13.78 7.63
N TYR A 135 -2.50 -12.76 8.02
CA TYR A 135 -1.70 -12.82 9.25
C TYR A 135 -2.37 -12.15 10.46
N ILE A 136 -3.35 -11.27 10.25
CA ILE A 136 -3.98 -10.52 11.34
C ILE A 136 -5.48 -10.77 11.38
N ARG A 137 -6.23 -10.32 10.37
CA ARG A 137 -7.71 -10.29 10.47
C ARG A 137 -8.34 -11.68 10.53
N ALA A 138 -7.94 -12.60 9.65
CA ALA A 138 -8.52 -13.94 9.64
C ALA A 138 -8.16 -14.75 10.89
N PRO A 139 -6.89 -14.82 11.35
CA PRO A 139 -6.57 -15.47 12.63
C PRO A 139 -7.27 -14.84 13.82
N LEU A 140 -7.42 -13.50 13.84
CA LEU A 140 -8.16 -12.82 14.90
C LEU A 140 -9.64 -13.21 14.90
N ALA A 141 -10.27 -13.32 13.73
CA ALA A 141 -11.66 -13.73 13.60
C ALA A 141 -11.86 -15.21 14.01
N GLU A 142 -10.93 -16.09 13.61
CA GLU A 142 -10.90 -17.49 14.07
C GLU A 142 -10.71 -17.56 15.60
N HIS A 143 -9.83 -16.74 16.17
CA HIS A 143 -9.56 -16.70 17.60
C HIS A 143 -10.78 -16.20 18.39
N VAL A 144 -11.52 -15.21 17.88
CA VAL A 144 -12.78 -14.76 18.49
C VAL A 144 -13.79 -15.89 18.58
N GLU A 145 -13.98 -16.65 17.51
CA GLU A 145 -14.88 -17.81 17.51
C GLU A 145 -14.38 -18.91 18.46
N GLN A 146 -13.09 -19.23 18.44
CA GLN A 146 -12.51 -20.30 19.26
C GLN A 146 -12.51 -20.00 20.76
N THR A 147 -12.21 -18.76 21.15
CA THR A 147 -12.05 -18.37 22.55
C THR A 147 -13.36 -17.95 23.19
N LEU A 148 -14.18 -17.18 22.45
CA LEU A 148 -15.44 -16.67 22.97
C LEU A 148 -16.62 -17.58 22.66
N HIS A 149 -16.43 -18.63 21.85
CA HIS A 149 -17.53 -19.46 21.35
C HIS A 149 -18.67 -18.57 20.83
N PHE A 150 -18.32 -17.60 19.98
CA PHE A 150 -19.20 -16.50 19.59
C PHE A 150 -20.51 -17.02 19.00
N THR A 151 -20.42 -18.03 18.13
CA THR A 151 -21.58 -18.67 17.50
C THR A 151 -22.46 -19.42 18.51
N ASP A 152 -21.88 -20.02 19.56
CA ASP A 152 -22.64 -20.75 20.59
C ASP A 152 -23.36 -19.78 21.55
N HIS A 153 -22.72 -18.67 21.92
CA HIS A 153 -23.32 -17.65 22.80
C HIS A 153 -24.37 -16.78 22.09
N PHE A 154 -24.20 -16.57 20.78
CA PHE A 154 -25.08 -15.71 19.98
C PHE A 154 -25.63 -16.45 18.75
N PRO A 155 -26.43 -17.53 18.96
CA PRO A 155 -26.90 -18.39 17.86
C PRO A 155 -27.85 -17.67 16.90
N TYR A 156 -28.45 -16.56 17.34
CA TYR A 156 -29.32 -15.71 16.52
C TYR A 156 -28.56 -14.77 15.57
N ILE A 157 -27.25 -14.61 15.76
CA ILE A 157 -26.42 -13.81 14.86
C ILE A 157 -26.00 -14.69 13.69
N SER A 158 -26.68 -14.49 12.56
CA SER A 158 -26.33 -15.14 11.29
C SER A 158 -25.13 -14.45 10.63
N SER A 159 -24.44 -15.15 9.72
CA SER A 159 -23.40 -14.53 8.89
C SER A 159 -23.92 -13.32 8.11
N ASN A 160 -25.14 -13.40 7.57
CA ASN A 160 -25.77 -12.28 6.86
C ASN A 160 -25.98 -11.07 7.77
N THR A 161 -26.33 -11.28 9.05
CA THR A 161 -26.47 -10.20 10.03
C THR A 161 -25.15 -9.48 10.23
N VAL A 162 -24.03 -10.23 10.31
CA VAL A 162 -22.68 -9.65 10.39
C VAL A 162 -22.35 -8.88 9.11
N SER A 163 -22.69 -9.41 7.93
CA SER A 163 -22.50 -8.72 6.64
C SER A 163 -23.27 -7.40 6.57
N PHE A 164 -24.55 -7.39 6.96
CA PHE A 164 -25.34 -6.15 7.04
C PHE A 164 -24.75 -5.14 8.02
N PHE A 165 -24.25 -5.59 9.17
CA PHE A 165 -23.68 -4.70 10.17
C PHE A 165 -22.38 -4.06 9.67
N HIS A 166 -21.49 -4.82 9.04
CA HIS A 166 -20.27 -4.26 8.49
C HIS A 166 -20.57 -3.33 7.28
N CYS A 167 -21.62 -3.61 6.50
CA CYS A 167 -22.14 -2.69 5.48
C CYS A 167 -22.54 -1.35 6.11
N PHE A 168 -23.30 -1.39 7.20
CA PHE A 168 -23.73 -0.19 7.92
C PHE A 168 -22.54 0.63 8.47
N LEU A 169 -21.50 -0.03 8.99
CA LEU A 169 -20.27 0.65 9.40
C LEU A 169 -19.58 1.38 8.24
N SER A 170 -19.63 0.82 7.03
CA SER A 170 -19.08 1.51 5.84
C SER A 170 -19.82 2.82 5.55
N LEU A 171 -21.14 2.84 5.70
CA LEU A 171 -21.97 4.06 5.54
C LEU A 171 -21.70 5.09 6.64
N ILE A 172 -21.37 4.67 7.86
CA ILE A 172 -20.95 5.61 8.91
C ILE A 172 -19.56 6.16 8.60
N SER A 173 -18.62 5.29 8.19
CA SER A 173 -17.22 5.65 7.99
C SER A 173 -17.02 6.74 6.93
N ILE A 174 -17.86 6.79 5.88
CA ILE A 174 -17.77 7.80 4.81
C ILE A 174 -17.83 9.24 5.35
N LYS A 175 -18.64 9.48 6.40
CA LYS A 175 -18.79 10.79 7.03
C LYS A 175 -17.51 11.23 7.75
N PHE A 176 -16.84 10.28 8.39
CA PHE A 176 -15.58 10.53 9.10
C PHE A 176 -14.40 10.66 8.13
N LEU A 177 -14.32 9.78 7.13
CA LEU A 177 -13.26 9.77 6.12
C LEU A 177 -13.27 11.01 5.22
N SER A 178 -14.44 11.62 4.98
CA SER A 178 -14.59 12.85 4.19
C SER A 178 -14.48 14.15 5.00
N ASN A 179 -14.08 14.08 6.28
CA ASN A 179 -13.93 15.24 7.16
C ASN A 179 -12.61 15.99 6.89
N ASN A 180 -12.61 17.30 7.12
CA ASN A 180 -11.44 18.16 6.93
C ASN A 180 -10.36 17.93 8.01
N LEU A 181 -10.77 17.53 9.22
CA LEU A 181 -9.85 17.26 10.33
C LEU A 181 -9.23 15.87 10.21
N LEU A 182 -7.90 15.78 10.34
CA LEU A 182 -7.16 14.52 10.24
C LEU A 182 -7.62 13.50 11.30
N THR A 183 -7.83 13.94 12.54
CA THR A 183 -8.28 13.07 13.64
C THR A 183 -9.61 12.38 13.31
N HIS A 184 -10.55 13.09 12.67
CA HIS A 184 -11.82 12.51 12.26
C HIS A 184 -11.62 11.47 11.15
N ARG A 185 -10.73 11.73 10.18
CA ARG A 185 -10.38 10.75 9.15
C ARG A 185 -9.73 9.51 9.75
N GLN A 186 -8.85 9.67 10.74
CA GLN A 186 -8.23 8.55 11.46
C GLN A 186 -9.26 7.69 12.21
N VAL A 187 -10.25 8.31 12.87
CA VAL A 187 -11.40 7.59 13.45
C VAL A 187 -12.18 6.85 12.36
N GLY A 188 -12.39 7.49 11.20
CA GLY A 188 -13.01 6.86 10.03
C GLY A 188 -12.24 5.63 9.54
N VAL A 189 -10.90 5.69 9.53
CA VAL A 189 -10.04 4.55 9.20
C VAL A 189 -10.22 3.42 10.22
N ILE A 190 -10.24 3.73 11.53
CA ILE A 190 -10.45 2.72 12.57
C ILE A 190 -11.82 2.04 12.41
N LEU A 191 -12.89 2.81 12.16
CA LEU A 191 -14.21 2.26 11.88
C LEU A 191 -14.20 1.34 10.65
N PHE A 192 -13.47 1.72 9.60
CA PHE A 192 -13.33 0.89 8.40
C PHE A 192 -12.49 -0.38 8.66
N LEU A 193 -11.49 -0.33 9.54
CA LEU A 193 -10.74 -1.51 9.96
C LEU A 193 -11.62 -2.48 10.76
N ILE A 194 -12.53 -1.97 11.61
CA ILE A 194 -13.53 -2.79 12.31
C ILE A 194 -14.48 -3.44 11.29
N ARG A 195 -14.94 -2.67 10.28
CA ARG A 195 -15.72 -3.22 9.14
C ARG A 195 -14.98 -4.38 8.48
N ASN A 196 -13.71 -4.19 8.16
CA ASN A 196 -12.85 -5.17 7.50
C ASN A 196 -12.56 -6.42 8.36
N PHE A 197 -12.64 -6.30 9.69
CA PHE A 197 -12.56 -7.42 10.60
C PHE A 197 -13.89 -8.22 10.61
N LEU A 198 -15.02 -7.53 10.66
CA LEU A 198 -16.35 -8.16 10.63
C LEU A 198 -16.63 -8.89 9.32
N ASP A 199 -16.11 -8.36 8.22
CA ASP A 199 -16.04 -8.99 6.89
C ASP A 199 -15.23 -10.30 6.87
N CYS A 200 -14.28 -10.49 7.78
CA CYS A 200 -13.63 -11.80 7.97
C CYS A 200 -14.44 -12.70 8.92
N LEU A 201 -15.14 -12.10 9.88
CA LEU A 201 -15.89 -12.79 10.92
C LEU A 201 -17.16 -13.45 10.37
N ASP A 202 -17.86 -12.86 9.40
CA ASP A 202 -19.09 -13.44 8.84
C ASP A 202 -18.83 -14.82 8.19
N GLY A 203 -17.70 -14.98 7.49
CA GLY A 203 -17.27 -16.26 6.94
C GLY A 203 -16.89 -17.26 8.01
N VAL A 204 -16.32 -16.82 9.14
CA VAL A 204 -16.03 -17.69 10.30
C VAL A 204 -17.34 -18.16 10.94
N VAL A 205 -18.28 -17.25 11.19
CA VAL A 205 -19.62 -17.53 11.75
C VAL A 205 -20.38 -18.51 10.85
N TYR A 206 -20.35 -18.29 9.53
CA TYR A 206 -20.97 -19.20 8.57
C TYR A 206 -20.40 -20.62 8.66
N ARG A 207 -19.07 -20.77 8.74
CA ARG A 207 -18.39 -22.06 8.88
C ARG A 207 -18.69 -22.75 10.20
N ALA A 208 -18.76 -21.98 11.30
CA ALA A 208 -19.12 -22.48 12.62
C ALA A 208 -20.55 -23.06 12.62
N HIS A 209 -21.52 -22.33 12.07
CA HIS A 209 -22.90 -22.78 11.93
C HIS A 209 -23.03 -24.07 11.11
N LEU A 210 -22.25 -24.21 10.03
CA LEU A 210 -22.25 -25.43 9.21
C LEU A 210 -21.48 -26.59 9.86
N LYS A 211 -20.86 -26.40 11.02
CA LYS A 211 -19.90 -27.34 11.64
C LYS A 211 -18.80 -27.79 10.67
N ASN A 212 -18.54 -26.98 9.64
CA ASN A 212 -17.58 -27.29 8.60
C ASN A 212 -16.41 -26.32 8.69
N LYS A 213 -15.27 -26.82 9.15
CA LYS A 213 -14.05 -26.01 9.31
C LYS A 213 -13.33 -25.72 7.99
N ARG A 214 -13.79 -26.27 6.85
CA ARG A 214 -13.12 -26.10 5.56
C ARG A 214 -13.29 -24.68 5.01
N TYR A 215 -12.19 -24.12 4.53
CA TYR A 215 -12.14 -22.86 3.78
C TYR A 215 -12.62 -23.08 2.34
N LYS A 216 -13.93 -23.28 2.17
CA LYS A 216 -14.57 -23.38 0.86
C LYS A 216 -15.54 -22.22 0.67
N SER A 217 -15.41 -21.51 -0.44
CA SER A 217 -16.38 -20.49 -0.84
C SER A 217 -17.65 -21.19 -1.36
N TYR A 218 -18.81 -20.91 -0.77
CA TYR A 218 -20.11 -21.45 -1.20
C TYR A 218 -20.73 -20.53 -2.25
N TYR A 219 -20.14 -20.53 -3.44
CA TYR A 219 -20.61 -19.75 -4.58
C TYR A 219 -22.08 -20.05 -4.89
N GLY A 220 -22.86 -18.98 -5.13
CA GLY A 220 -24.29 -19.09 -5.45
C GLY A 220 -25.23 -19.16 -4.25
N SER A 221 -24.72 -19.23 -3.02
CA SER A 221 -25.57 -19.11 -1.83
C SER A 221 -26.06 -17.66 -1.63
N PHE A 222 -27.23 -17.48 -1.01
CA PHE A 222 -27.74 -16.14 -0.69
C PHE A 222 -26.74 -15.33 0.16
N GLY A 223 -26.11 -15.96 1.15
CA GLY A 223 -25.12 -15.30 1.99
C GLY A 223 -23.89 -14.82 1.21
N TYR A 224 -23.43 -15.59 0.22
CA TYR A 224 -22.34 -15.15 -0.66
C TYR A 224 -22.68 -13.88 -1.44
N TYR A 225 -23.92 -13.73 -1.92
CA TYR A 225 -24.34 -12.51 -2.62
C TYR A 225 -24.49 -11.31 -1.68
N VAL A 226 -24.98 -11.54 -0.46
CA VAL A 226 -25.10 -10.49 0.56
C VAL A 226 -23.72 -9.95 0.97
N ASP A 227 -22.78 -10.86 1.22
CA ASP A 227 -21.38 -10.54 1.53
C ASP A 227 -20.73 -9.74 0.38
N ALA A 228 -20.78 -10.27 -0.85
CA ALA A 228 -20.23 -9.61 -2.02
C ALA A 228 -20.83 -8.21 -2.27
N LEU A 229 -22.14 -8.04 -2.09
CA LEU A 229 -22.80 -6.74 -2.21
C LEU A 229 -22.33 -5.76 -1.12
N SER A 230 -22.20 -6.25 0.11
CA SER A 230 -21.71 -5.47 1.23
C SER A 230 -20.28 -4.97 1.00
N ASP A 231 -19.41 -5.82 0.47
CA ASP A 231 -18.05 -5.48 0.03
C ASP A 231 -18.04 -4.40 -1.07
N ILE A 232 -18.90 -4.51 -2.08
CA ILE A 232 -19.02 -3.52 -3.15
C ILE A 232 -19.47 -2.17 -2.59
N ILE A 233 -20.47 -2.16 -1.70
CA ILE A 233 -20.94 -0.93 -1.06
C ILE A 233 -19.83 -0.32 -0.21
N GLY A 234 -19.11 -1.14 0.57
CA GLY A 234 -17.99 -0.72 1.40
C GLY A 234 -16.87 -0.06 0.59
N GLY A 235 -16.41 -0.73 -0.47
CA GLY A 235 -15.40 -0.19 -1.38
C GLY A 235 -15.86 1.10 -2.06
N THR A 236 -17.12 1.17 -2.50
CA THR A 236 -17.72 2.38 -3.09
C THR A 236 -17.75 3.54 -2.09
N CYS A 237 -18.15 3.29 -0.84
CA CYS A 237 -18.16 4.30 0.22
C CYS A 237 -16.76 4.84 0.49
N LEU A 238 -15.73 3.99 0.50
CA LEU A 238 -14.35 4.42 0.67
C LEU A 238 -13.89 5.35 -0.47
N ILE A 239 -14.16 4.96 -1.73
CA ILE A 239 -13.80 5.76 -2.91
C ILE A 239 -14.53 7.10 -2.92
N LEU A 240 -15.84 7.12 -2.64
CA LEU A 240 -16.62 8.35 -2.55
C LEU A 240 -16.15 9.25 -1.42
N SER A 241 -15.70 8.68 -0.29
CA SER A 241 -15.14 9.47 0.82
C SER A 241 -13.91 10.27 0.38
N CYS A 242 -13.02 9.67 -0.40
CA CYS A 242 -11.85 10.33 -0.97
C CYS A 242 -12.26 11.44 -1.94
N LEU A 243 -13.22 11.16 -2.82
CA LEU A 243 -13.73 12.14 -3.79
C LEU A 243 -14.30 13.37 -3.08
N PHE A 244 -15.18 13.17 -2.09
CA PHE A 244 -15.79 14.26 -1.32
C PHE A 244 -14.77 15.03 -0.50
N TYR A 245 -13.75 14.35 0.05
CA TYR A 245 -12.66 15.00 0.76
C TYR A 245 -11.89 15.97 -0.15
N PHE A 246 -11.45 15.52 -1.33
CA PHE A 246 -10.66 16.33 -2.24
C PHE A 246 -11.45 17.42 -2.96
N PHE A 247 -12.76 17.22 -3.20
CA PHE A 247 -13.60 18.29 -3.71
C PHE A 247 -13.77 19.46 -2.73
N LYS A 248 -13.70 19.19 -1.42
CA LYS A 248 -13.68 20.22 -0.38
C LYS A 248 -12.28 20.80 -0.16
N ASN A 249 -11.26 19.96 -0.27
CA ASN A 249 -9.85 20.30 0.01
C ASN A 249 -8.98 19.93 -1.20
N PRO A 250 -9.01 20.74 -2.28
CA PRO A 250 -8.25 20.44 -3.48
C PRO A 250 -6.74 20.47 -3.17
N PRO A 251 -5.98 19.45 -3.60
CA PRO A 251 -4.56 19.36 -3.34
C PRO A 251 -3.77 20.37 -4.19
N PHE A 252 -2.59 20.73 -3.71
CA PHE A 252 -1.67 21.58 -4.47
C PHE A 252 -0.88 20.74 -5.48
N CYS A 253 -0.77 21.24 -6.71
CA CYS A 253 0.08 20.67 -7.74
C CYS A 253 1.53 21.05 -7.45
N THR A 254 2.35 20.09 -6.99
CA THR A 254 3.80 20.27 -6.96
C THR A 254 4.35 20.06 -8.37
N SER A 255 4.25 21.08 -9.21
CA SER A 255 4.76 21.03 -10.59
C SER A 255 6.30 20.98 -10.60
N ASN A 256 6.88 19.78 -10.44
CA ASN A 256 8.33 19.57 -10.61
C ASN A 256 8.77 19.73 -12.08
N ILE A 257 7.84 19.78 -13.04
CA ILE A 257 8.13 19.72 -14.47
C ILE A 257 8.39 21.12 -15.08
N THR A 258 7.88 22.20 -14.49
CA THR A 258 8.00 23.55 -15.06
C THR A 258 9.39 24.16 -14.92
N LEU A 259 10.25 23.62 -14.05
CA LEU A 259 11.62 24.10 -13.85
C LEU A 259 12.56 23.66 -14.99
N LEU A 260 12.32 22.50 -15.61
CA LEU A 260 13.13 22.00 -16.72
C LEU A 260 12.80 22.67 -18.06
N SER A 261 11.55 23.12 -18.26
CA SER A 261 11.14 23.83 -19.48
C SER A 261 11.48 25.34 -19.48
N ARG A 262 12.00 25.88 -18.37
CA ARG A 262 12.34 27.31 -18.21
C ARG A 262 13.82 27.57 -17.93
N LEU A 263 14.69 26.58 -18.09
CA LEU A 263 16.12 26.85 -18.25
C LEU A 263 16.24 27.83 -19.43
N PRO A 264 16.72 29.07 -19.22
CA PRO A 264 16.94 29.97 -20.33
C PRO A 264 17.86 29.23 -21.28
N SER A 265 17.44 29.10 -22.54
CA SER A 265 18.37 28.74 -23.61
C SER A 265 19.57 29.64 -23.40
N LEU A 266 20.69 29.07 -22.94
CA LEU A 266 21.91 29.81 -22.69
C LEU A 266 22.34 30.26 -24.09
N SER A 267 21.88 31.44 -24.48
CA SER A 267 22.21 32.08 -25.73
C SER A 267 23.71 32.26 -25.66
N ARG A 268 24.41 31.34 -26.32
CA ARG A 268 25.84 31.39 -26.51
C ARG A 268 26.10 32.68 -27.29
N THR A 269 26.32 33.78 -26.57
CA THR A 269 26.81 35.02 -27.14
C THR A 269 28.21 34.73 -27.62
N THR A 270 28.33 34.24 -28.85
CA THR A 270 29.57 34.15 -29.58
C THR A 270 30.03 35.59 -29.80
N ARG A 271 30.83 36.12 -28.85
CA ARG A 271 31.54 37.37 -29.04
C ARG A 271 32.55 37.13 -30.17
N THR A 272 32.26 37.69 -31.34
CA THR A 272 33.22 37.85 -32.42
C THR A 272 34.35 38.75 -31.90
N VAL A 273 35.52 38.15 -31.68
CA VAL A 273 36.75 38.88 -31.34
C VAL A 273 37.26 39.51 -32.63
N SER A 274 36.95 40.79 -32.85
CA SER A 274 37.66 41.62 -33.81
C SER A 274 39.03 41.97 -33.22
N SER A 275 40.07 41.45 -33.85
CA SER A 275 41.47 41.77 -33.59
C SER A 275 41.75 43.24 -33.92
N THR A 276 42.16 44.02 -32.93
CA THR A 276 42.94 45.24 -33.17
C THR A 276 44.03 45.33 -32.11
N SER A 277 45.26 45.29 -32.58
CA SER A 277 46.51 45.44 -31.85
C SER A 277 46.64 46.82 -31.22
N THR A 278 47.16 46.88 -29.99
CA THR A 278 48.31 47.73 -29.62
C THR A 278 48.82 47.42 -28.21
N SER A 279 50.12 47.60 -28.07
CA SER A 279 51.03 47.36 -26.95
C SER A 279 50.91 48.35 -25.78
N SER A 280 50.96 47.83 -24.55
CA SER A 280 51.76 48.31 -23.38
C SER A 280 51.29 47.50 -22.15
N GLU A 281 52.16 46.73 -21.50
CA GLU A 281 53.07 47.10 -20.41
C GLU A 281 52.40 47.12 -19.01
N ALA A 282 53.04 46.36 -18.10
CA ALA A 282 53.04 46.46 -16.64
C ALA A 282 51.86 45.89 -15.80
N ASN A 283 52.22 44.84 -15.04
CA ASN A 283 51.96 44.59 -13.62
C ASN A 283 50.54 44.76 -13.05
N GLY A 284 49.92 43.63 -12.73
CA GLY A 284 48.82 43.54 -11.77
C GLY A 284 48.62 42.10 -11.30
N THR A 285 49.09 41.79 -10.10
CA THR A 285 48.78 40.54 -9.38
C THR A 285 47.33 40.57 -8.92
N ASP A 286 46.43 39.95 -9.68
CA ASP A 286 45.04 39.77 -9.27
C ASP A 286 44.90 38.59 -8.31
N THR A 287 44.35 38.93 -7.15
CA THR A 287 44.07 38.03 -6.03
C THR A 287 42.78 37.29 -6.33
N ILE A 288 42.85 35.98 -6.49
CA ILE A 288 41.67 35.12 -6.69
C ILE A 288 40.91 35.02 -5.35
N LEU A 289 39.83 35.79 -5.23
CA LEU A 289 38.82 35.63 -4.17
C LEU A 289 37.97 34.40 -4.48
N VAL A 290 38.34 33.27 -3.86
CA VAL A 290 37.50 32.06 -3.80
C VAL A 290 36.35 32.36 -2.84
N LEU A 291 35.19 32.71 -3.41
CA LEU A 291 33.92 32.69 -2.68
C LEU A 291 33.53 31.22 -2.47
N THR A 292 33.82 30.71 -1.27
CA THR A 292 33.23 29.47 -0.78
C THR A 292 31.74 29.71 -0.57
N ASN A 293 30.91 29.07 -1.39
CA ASN A 293 29.48 28.99 -1.17
C ASN A 293 29.21 28.29 0.16
N ASN A 294 28.67 29.05 1.11
CA ASN A 294 28.06 28.51 2.31
C ASN A 294 26.80 27.71 1.93
N ASP A 295 26.61 26.62 2.66
CA ASP A 295 25.54 25.63 2.54
C ASP A 295 24.14 26.23 2.37
N PRO A 296 23.26 25.61 1.55
CA PRO A 296 21.85 25.93 1.60
C PRO A 296 21.27 25.42 2.93
N LYS A 297 20.99 26.38 3.81
CA LYS A 297 20.15 26.19 5.00
C LYS A 297 18.84 25.55 4.57
N LEU A 298 18.52 24.42 5.20
CA LEU A 298 17.26 23.69 5.04
C LEU A 298 16.12 24.62 5.48
N ASP A 299 15.23 24.97 4.55
CA ASP A 299 14.01 25.72 4.86
C ASP A 299 13.10 24.85 5.74
N ILE A 300 12.93 25.30 6.97
CA ILE A 300 11.98 24.81 7.94
C ILE A 300 10.60 25.27 7.46
N TYR A 301 9.68 24.32 7.24
CA TYR A 301 8.26 24.63 7.03
C TYR A 301 7.74 25.43 8.23
N PRO A 302 7.02 26.55 8.05
CA PRO A 302 6.30 27.16 9.15
C PRO A 302 5.15 26.23 9.54
N GLU A 303 5.32 25.57 10.68
CA GLU A 303 4.25 24.94 11.45
C GLU A 303 3.34 26.09 11.93
N ASN A 304 2.24 26.33 11.21
CA ASN A 304 1.21 27.27 11.63
C ASN A 304 0.44 26.64 12.81
N ASP A 305 1.01 26.74 14.00
CA ASP A 305 0.30 26.59 15.26
C ASP A 305 -0.40 27.89 15.61
N ASP A 306 -1.61 28.06 15.07
CA ASP A 306 -2.60 29.01 15.60
C ASP A 306 -3.93 28.28 15.80
N TYR A 307 -3.99 27.47 16.87
CA TYR A 307 -5.24 27.08 17.52
C TYR A 307 -5.33 27.79 18.86
N GLN A 308 -5.73 29.07 18.85
CA GLN A 308 -6.26 29.71 20.05
C GLN A 308 -7.60 29.07 20.41
N THR A 309 -7.56 28.24 21.44
CA THR A 309 -8.71 27.62 22.08
C THR A 309 -9.45 28.68 22.90
N ILE A 310 -10.55 29.22 22.36
CA ILE A 310 -11.52 29.99 23.14
C ILE A 310 -12.29 29.01 24.02
N THR A 311 -11.92 28.90 25.29
CA THR A 311 -12.77 28.31 26.33
C THR A 311 -13.26 29.42 27.26
N ASN A 312 -14.48 29.88 27.02
CA ASN A 312 -15.26 30.65 27.98
C ASN A 312 -16.60 29.94 28.15
N ILE A 313 -16.63 28.91 28.99
CA ILE A 313 -17.85 28.27 29.47
C ILE A 313 -18.25 29.00 30.75
N ARG A 314 -19.17 29.95 30.61
CA ARG A 314 -19.85 30.58 31.74
C ARG A 314 -21.05 29.69 32.09
N HIS A 315 -21.01 29.08 33.27
CA HIS A 315 -22.18 28.46 33.87
C HIS A 315 -23.29 29.50 34.08
N SER A 316 -24.53 29.16 33.73
CA SER A 316 -25.73 29.85 34.20
C SER A 316 -26.80 28.80 34.49
N PRO A 317 -27.49 28.89 35.65
CA PRO A 317 -28.45 27.88 36.08
C PRO A 317 -29.84 28.14 35.47
N LEU A 318 -30.57 27.03 35.38
CA LEU A 318 -31.95 26.91 34.94
C LEU A 318 -32.90 27.61 35.94
N SER A 319 -33.69 28.59 35.49
CA SER A 319 -34.96 28.96 36.12
C SER A 319 -35.91 29.62 35.11
N SER A 320 -37.20 29.45 35.40
CA SER A 320 -38.42 29.50 34.58
C SER A 320 -38.77 30.85 33.92
N PRO A 321 -39.72 30.88 32.96
CA PRO A 321 -40.10 32.11 32.26
C PRO A 321 -41.22 32.84 33.00
N THR A 322 -41.03 34.14 33.24
CA THR A 322 -42.11 35.10 33.48
C THR A 322 -42.01 36.23 32.48
N LEU A 323 -43.07 36.38 31.69
CA LEU A 323 -43.35 37.51 30.83
C LEU A 323 -43.47 38.80 31.65
N SER A 324 -42.73 39.84 31.28
CA SER A 324 -43.20 41.21 31.44
C SER A 324 -42.56 42.15 30.42
N LEU A 325 -43.45 42.71 29.61
CA LEU A 325 -43.35 43.91 28.79
C LEU A 325 -42.76 45.09 29.59
N THR A 326 -41.90 45.93 28.99
CA THR A 326 -41.98 47.42 28.96
C THR A 326 -40.74 48.05 28.28
N ASN A 327 -41.04 48.90 27.31
CA ASN A 327 -40.32 50.04 26.72
C ASN A 327 -38.98 50.52 27.32
N HIS A 328 -38.00 50.82 26.46
CA HIS A 328 -37.43 52.17 26.41
C HIS A 328 -36.73 52.48 25.07
N LEU A 329 -37.13 53.61 24.50
CA LEU A 329 -36.57 54.33 23.37
C LEU A 329 -35.29 55.11 23.75
N ASN A 330 -34.52 55.44 22.70
CA ASN A 330 -33.49 56.49 22.57
C ASN A 330 -32.05 56.13 23.03
N ASN A 331 -31.07 56.17 22.12
CA ASN A 331 -30.33 57.42 21.91
C ASN A 331 -29.42 57.40 20.66
N LEU A 332 -29.34 58.59 20.08
CA LEU A 332 -28.62 58.97 18.87
C LEU A 332 -27.17 59.41 19.18
N SER A 333 -26.41 59.57 18.08
CA SER A 333 -25.25 60.48 17.93
C SER A 333 -23.92 59.95 18.45
N SER A 334 -22.89 59.76 17.63
CA SER A 334 -22.09 60.70 16.82
C SER A 334 -20.73 60.91 17.46
N ARG A 335 -19.64 60.56 16.77
CA ARG A 335 -18.42 61.35 16.83
C ARG A 335 -17.47 61.07 15.67
N SER A 336 -17.38 62.06 14.79
CA SER A 336 -16.27 62.33 13.90
C SER A 336 -15.01 62.69 14.67
N SER A 337 -13.84 62.30 14.17
CA SER A 337 -12.72 63.23 13.95
C SER A 337 -11.58 62.56 13.20
N THR A 338 -11.48 62.95 11.94
CA THR A 338 -10.27 63.23 11.14
C THR A 338 -8.97 63.40 11.92
N LEU A 339 -7.93 62.68 11.51
CA LEU A 339 -6.54 63.11 11.62
C LEU A 339 -5.82 62.79 10.30
N LEU A 340 -5.55 63.88 9.56
CA LEU A 340 -4.80 63.93 8.33
C LEU A 340 -3.32 64.01 8.71
N SER A 341 -2.50 63.04 8.32
CA SER A 341 -1.04 63.08 8.49
C SER A 341 -0.40 62.87 7.13
N THR A 342 0.04 63.98 6.54
CA THR A 342 0.74 64.05 5.27
C THR A 342 2.21 63.69 5.50
N THR A 343 2.57 62.45 5.20
CA THR A 343 3.97 62.00 5.21
C THR A 343 4.44 61.85 3.77
N THR A 344 5.28 62.78 3.32
CA THR A 344 6.00 62.74 2.05
C THR A 344 7.07 61.64 2.12
N VAL A 345 6.78 60.48 1.54
CA VAL A 345 7.74 59.38 1.40
C VAL A 345 8.47 59.53 0.07
N VAL A 346 9.79 59.67 0.17
CA VAL A 346 10.74 59.69 -0.95
C VAL A 346 10.75 58.32 -1.62
N GLN A 347 10.33 58.28 -2.89
CA GLN A 347 10.21 57.08 -3.69
C GLN A 347 11.58 56.67 -4.25
N GLN A 348 12.30 55.85 -3.50
CA GLN A 348 13.56 55.24 -3.94
C GLN A 348 13.23 53.98 -4.74
N THR A 349 13.35 54.08 -6.07
CA THR A 349 13.09 52.99 -7.03
C THR A 349 14.19 51.92 -6.92
N GLN A 350 14.13 51.09 -5.88
CA GLN A 350 14.82 49.80 -5.86
C GLN A 350 14.00 48.85 -6.73
N SER A 351 14.54 48.53 -7.91
CA SER A 351 14.17 47.36 -8.69
C SER A 351 14.46 46.10 -7.87
N GLN A 352 13.55 45.76 -6.95
CA GLN A 352 13.54 44.51 -6.22
C GLN A 352 13.27 43.39 -7.22
N LEU A 353 14.28 42.54 -7.42
CA LEU A 353 14.08 41.20 -7.95
C LEU A 353 13.06 40.50 -7.05
N VAL A 354 11.79 40.50 -7.46
CA VAL A 354 10.77 39.65 -6.85
C VAL A 354 11.28 38.22 -7.00
N PRO A 355 11.57 37.49 -5.90
CA PRO A 355 11.96 36.09 -6.01
C PRO A 355 10.84 35.38 -6.78
N LEU A 356 11.21 34.64 -7.82
CA LEU A 356 10.31 33.81 -8.63
C LEU A 356 9.62 32.80 -7.72
N GLY A 357 8.57 33.25 -7.04
CA GLY A 357 7.76 32.44 -6.15
C GLY A 357 7.08 31.39 -7.01
N LEU A 358 7.36 30.12 -6.72
CA LEU A 358 6.59 29.00 -7.24
C LEU A 358 5.13 29.23 -6.82
N GLN A 359 4.29 29.72 -7.74
CA GLN A 359 2.86 29.73 -7.52
C GLN A 359 2.38 28.28 -7.51
N SER A 360 2.02 27.78 -6.34
CA SER A 360 1.38 26.48 -6.21
C SER A 360 0.03 26.53 -6.92
N VAL A 361 -0.09 25.83 -8.04
CA VAL A 361 -1.36 25.71 -8.77
C VAL A 361 -2.24 24.72 -8.02
N VAL A 362 -3.47 25.12 -7.69
CA VAL A 362 -4.47 24.21 -7.08
C VAL A 362 -4.99 23.26 -8.15
N GLU A 363 -5.09 21.97 -7.84
CA GLU A 363 -5.59 20.96 -8.77
C GLU A 363 -7.07 21.20 -9.13
N SER A 364 -7.41 20.98 -10.41
CA SER A 364 -8.78 21.15 -10.88
C SER A 364 -9.69 20.01 -10.40
N LYS A 365 -10.99 20.29 -10.25
CA LYS A 365 -11.99 19.26 -9.88
C LYS A 365 -12.04 18.11 -10.88
N GLU A 366 -11.79 18.40 -12.16
CA GLU A 366 -11.72 17.39 -13.22
C GLU A 366 -10.52 16.45 -13.02
N THR A 367 -9.33 16.99 -12.72
CA THR A 367 -8.14 16.18 -12.42
C THR A 367 -8.35 15.31 -11.19
N ILE A 368 -8.98 15.86 -10.14
CA ILE A 368 -9.31 15.11 -8.92
C ILE A 368 -10.27 13.96 -9.26
N PHE A 369 -11.36 14.25 -9.98
CA PHE A 369 -12.35 13.26 -10.38
C PHE A 369 -11.72 12.14 -11.22
N LEU A 370 -10.96 12.49 -12.26
CA LEU A 370 -10.29 11.52 -13.13
C LEU A 370 -9.29 10.66 -12.37
N THR A 371 -8.53 11.25 -11.44
CA THR A 371 -7.56 10.52 -10.60
C THR A 371 -8.25 9.50 -9.70
N VAL A 372 -9.33 9.90 -9.02
CA VAL A 372 -10.10 9.00 -8.15
C VAL A 372 -10.84 7.94 -8.96
N LEU A 373 -11.40 8.31 -10.13
CA LEU A 373 -12.06 7.37 -11.03
C LEU A 373 -11.09 6.32 -11.58
N ALA A 374 -9.88 6.73 -11.99
CA ALA A 374 -8.84 5.81 -12.44
C ALA A 374 -8.42 4.84 -11.32
N PHE A 375 -8.31 5.34 -10.09
CA PHE A 375 -8.07 4.48 -8.92
C PHE A 375 -9.22 3.48 -8.71
N ALA A 376 -10.47 3.93 -8.79
CA ALA A 376 -11.66 3.11 -8.62
C ALA A 376 -11.74 1.99 -9.67
N LEU A 377 -11.49 2.30 -10.94
CA LEU A 377 -11.48 1.32 -12.02
C LEU A 377 -10.40 0.25 -11.81
N ARG A 378 -9.20 0.66 -11.39
CA ARG A 378 -8.11 -0.27 -11.06
C ARG A 378 -8.46 -1.15 -9.85
N TYR A 379 -9.05 -0.57 -8.81
CA TYR A 379 -9.51 -1.30 -7.64
C TYR A 379 -10.53 -2.39 -8.02
N SER A 380 -11.53 -2.05 -8.85
CA SER A 380 -12.52 -3.00 -9.34
C SER A 380 -11.93 -4.08 -10.23
N LEU A 381 -11.01 -3.73 -11.15
CA LEU A 381 -10.32 -4.71 -11.99
C LEU A 381 -9.51 -5.70 -11.14
N SER A 382 -8.82 -5.20 -10.13
CA SER A 382 -8.11 -6.04 -9.17
C SER A 382 -9.04 -7.05 -8.49
N ALA A 383 -10.22 -6.62 -8.00
CA ALA A 383 -11.19 -7.51 -7.36
C ALA A 383 -11.68 -8.61 -8.33
N ILE A 384 -12.08 -8.22 -9.55
CA ILE A 384 -12.63 -9.14 -10.56
C ILE A 384 -11.60 -10.19 -10.97
N PHE A 385 -10.40 -9.76 -11.35
CA PHE A 385 -9.37 -10.66 -11.85
C PHE A 385 -8.73 -11.48 -10.73
N TRP A 386 -8.63 -10.96 -9.51
CA TRP A 386 -8.19 -11.75 -8.37
C TRP A 386 -9.16 -12.90 -8.08
N ASP A 387 -10.48 -12.65 -8.00
CA ASP A 387 -11.48 -13.70 -7.76
C ASP A 387 -11.53 -14.73 -8.90
N ARG A 388 -11.43 -14.29 -10.16
CA ARG A 388 -11.31 -15.18 -11.32
C ARG A 388 -10.06 -16.06 -11.22
N SER A 389 -8.90 -15.46 -10.93
CA SER A 389 -7.64 -16.19 -10.80
C SER A 389 -7.68 -17.19 -9.65
N LEU A 390 -8.26 -16.78 -8.52
CA LEU A 390 -8.46 -17.63 -7.35
C LEU A 390 -9.30 -18.86 -7.72
N ARG A 391 -10.43 -18.70 -8.41
CA ARG A 391 -11.28 -19.82 -8.83
C ARG A 391 -10.54 -20.82 -9.71
N TRP A 392 -9.70 -20.34 -10.64
CA TRP A 392 -8.89 -21.22 -11.47
C TRP A 392 -7.85 -21.99 -10.65
N TYR A 393 -7.15 -21.34 -9.73
CA TYR A 393 -6.17 -22.02 -8.88
C TYR A 393 -6.82 -22.94 -7.84
N GLU A 394 -7.98 -22.59 -7.28
CA GLU A 394 -8.78 -23.49 -6.44
C GLU A 394 -9.17 -24.74 -7.23
N TYR A 395 -9.65 -24.58 -8.47
CA TYR A 395 -9.95 -25.71 -9.34
C TYR A 395 -8.72 -26.57 -9.65
N LEU A 396 -7.59 -25.95 -9.97
CA LEU A 396 -6.37 -26.68 -10.34
C LEU A 396 -5.72 -27.38 -9.15
N LEU A 397 -5.67 -26.74 -7.98
CA LEU A 397 -4.81 -27.16 -6.87
C LEU A 397 -5.57 -27.66 -5.64
N ASP A 398 -6.81 -27.21 -5.42
CA ASP A 398 -7.65 -27.65 -4.29
C ASP A 398 -8.69 -28.72 -4.70
N SER A 399 -8.83 -29.04 -5.99
CA SER A 399 -9.67 -30.17 -6.43
C SER A 399 -9.07 -31.50 -5.95
N PRO A 400 -9.89 -32.43 -5.43
CA PRO A 400 -9.40 -33.74 -5.00
C PRO A 400 -8.79 -34.48 -6.18
N ALA A 401 -7.53 -34.90 -6.02
CA ALA A 401 -6.84 -35.69 -7.03
C ALA A 401 -7.46 -37.08 -7.13
N SER A 402 -7.98 -37.43 -8.31
CA SER A 402 -8.56 -38.75 -8.59
C SER A 402 -7.48 -39.80 -8.88
N THR A 403 -6.29 -39.36 -9.29
CA THR A 403 -5.17 -40.22 -9.66
C THR A 403 -3.86 -39.69 -9.09
N VAL A 404 -2.91 -40.61 -8.90
CA VAL A 404 -1.53 -40.29 -8.50
C VAL A 404 -0.86 -39.30 -9.47
N THR A 405 -1.12 -39.45 -10.77
CA THR A 405 -0.59 -38.56 -11.80
C THR A 405 -1.13 -37.14 -11.66
N GLN A 406 -2.44 -36.99 -11.39
CA GLN A 406 -3.06 -35.69 -11.16
C GLN A 406 -2.46 -35.02 -9.92
N GLN A 407 -2.27 -35.75 -8.83
CA GLN A 407 -1.60 -35.25 -7.62
C GLN A 407 -0.16 -34.79 -7.89
N ALA A 408 0.62 -35.57 -8.65
CA ALA A 408 1.97 -35.18 -9.04
C ALA A 408 1.99 -33.91 -9.90
N LEU A 409 1.01 -33.75 -10.79
CA LEU A 409 0.84 -32.55 -11.61
C LEU A 409 0.47 -31.34 -10.74
N GLN A 410 -0.50 -31.45 -9.84
CA GLN A 410 -0.89 -30.39 -8.90
C GLN A 410 0.31 -29.90 -8.09
N LEU A 411 1.11 -30.82 -7.58
CA LEU A 411 2.33 -30.50 -6.85
C LEU A 411 3.38 -29.82 -7.76
N SER A 412 3.53 -30.29 -8.99
CA SER A 412 4.43 -29.69 -9.98
C SER A 412 4.03 -28.26 -10.31
N ILE A 413 2.72 -27.98 -10.45
CA ILE A 413 2.18 -26.64 -10.68
C ILE A 413 2.47 -25.76 -9.47
N LEU A 414 2.13 -26.20 -8.26
CA LEU A 414 2.34 -25.40 -7.05
C LEU A 414 3.83 -25.06 -6.82
N HIS A 415 4.73 -26.01 -7.09
CA HIS A 415 6.17 -25.80 -6.96
C HIS A 415 6.78 -24.97 -8.10
N SER A 416 6.01 -24.68 -9.15
CA SER A 416 6.46 -23.81 -10.23
C SER A 416 6.83 -22.43 -9.68
N PRO A 417 8.05 -21.92 -9.92
CA PRO A 417 8.44 -20.57 -9.52
C PRO A 417 7.48 -19.50 -10.04
N LEU A 418 6.93 -19.71 -11.24
CA LEU A 418 5.97 -18.78 -11.85
C LEU A 418 4.65 -18.75 -11.08
N THR A 419 4.12 -19.91 -10.66
CA THR A 419 2.92 -19.96 -9.79
C THR A 419 3.16 -19.21 -8.48
N ILE A 420 4.29 -19.43 -7.83
CA ILE A 420 4.65 -18.74 -6.58
C ILE A 420 4.73 -17.22 -6.78
N VAL A 421 5.39 -16.76 -7.86
CA VAL A 421 5.48 -15.34 -8.18
C VAL A 421 4.10 -14.73 -8.45
N ILE A 422 3.24 -15.42 -9.21
CA ILE A 422 1.87 -14.95 -9.48
C ILE A 422 1.06 -14.84 -8.18
N MET A 423 1.08 -15.87 -7.34
CA MET A 423 0.40 -15.84 -6.04
C MET A 423 0.92 -14.71 -5.16
N PHE A 424 2.24 -14.50 -5.12
CA PHE A 424 2.85 -13.40 -4.38
C PHE A 424 2.40 -12.03 -4.89
N LEU A 425 2.41 -11.81 -6.22
CA LEU A 425 1.95 -10.56 -6.82
C LEU A 425 0.48 -10.27 -6.48
N TRP A 426 -0.38 -11.29 -6.52
CA TRP A 426 -1.78 -11.16 -6.15
C TRP A 426 -1.98 -10.77 -4.67
N ARG A 427 -1.07 -11.14 -3.75
CA ARG A 427 -1.16 -10.69 -2.35
C ARG A 427 -0.98 -9.18 -2.19
N TYR A 428 -0.21 -8.51 -3.05
CA TYR A 428 -0.08 -7.04 -3.04
C TYR A 428 -1.17 -6.37 -3.85
N LEU A 429 -1.57 -7.00 -4.95
CA LEU A 429 -2.42 -6.38 -5.95
C LEU A 429 -3.88 -6.73 -5.80
N CYS A 430 -4.29 -7.61 -4.88
CA CYS A 430 -5.69 -7.86 -4.59
C CYS A 430 -6.36 -6.61 -4.00
N ALA A 431 -7.67 -6.48 -4.25
CA ALA A 431 -8.42 -5.28 -3.89
C ALA A 431 -8.34 -5.00 -2.39
N LEU A 432 -8.42 -6.04 -1.56
CA LEU A 432 -8.35 -5.89 -0.10
C LEU A 432 -7.00 -5.33 0.39
N SER A 433 -5.88 -5.70 -0.25
CA SER A 433 -4.56 -5.10 0.05
C SER A 433 -4.49 -3.64 -0.42
N ILE A 434 -4.98 -3.34 -1.62
CA ILE A 434 -5.06 -1.96 -2.13
C ILE A 434 -5.91 -1.09 -1.21
N GLN A 435 -7.00 -1.63 -0.68
CA GLN A 435 -7.87 -0.97 0.29
C GLN A 435 -7.11 -0.64 1.58
N ASP A 436 -6.39 -1.61 2.15
CA ASP A 436 -5.61 -1.40 3.37
C ASP A 436 -4.50 -0.36 3.17
N TYR A 437 -3.87 -0.33 1.98
CA TYR A 437 -2.89 0.70 1.64
C TYR A 437 -3.51 2.10 1.52
N LEU A 438 -4.72 2.20 0.96
CA LEU A 438 -5.45 3.47 0.91
C LEU A 438 -5.84 3.96 2.30
N LEU A 439 -6.36 3.07 3.16
CA LEU A 439 -6.69 3.38 4.55
C LEU A 439 -5.46 3.87 5.32
N PHE A 440 -4.32 3.20 5.13
CA PHE A 440 -3.05 3.63 5.70
C PHE A 440 -2.64 5.03 5.20
N ALA A 441 -2.76 5.28 3.89
CA ALA A 441 -2.48 6.60 3.30
C ALA A 441 -3.38 7.71 3.88
N ILE A 442 -4.66 7.42 4.12
CA ILE A 442 -5.60 8.33 4.80
C ILE A 442 -5.16 8.60 6.23
N PHE A 443 -4.76 7.57 6.97
CA PHE A 443 -4.34 7.68 8.36
C PHE A 443 -3.13 8.62 8.55
N ILE A 444 -2.17 8.58 7.63
CA ILE A 444 -0.96 9.42 7.65
C ILE A 444 -1.08 10.72 6.84
N ASN A 445 -2.27 11.06 6.35
CA ASN A 445 -2.53 12.24 5.52
C ASN A 445 -1.69 12.32 4.22
N ARG A 446 -1.46 11.18 3.55
CA ARG A 446 -0.74 11.08 2.27
C ARG A 446 -1.60 10.48 1.15
N THR A 447 -2.91 10.65 1.27
CA THR A 447 -3.89 10.06 0.34
C THR A 447 -3.67 10.54 -1.10
N TRP A 448 -3.38 11.81 -1.32
CA TRP A 448 -3.23 12.36 -2.67
C TRP A 448 -1.98 11.82 -3.36
N GLU A 449 -0.85 11.83 -2.67
CA GLU A 449 0.41 11.29 -3.16
C GLU A 449 0.30 9.79 -3.44
N PHE A 450 -0.43 9.06 -2.59
CA PHE A 450 -0.75 7.66 -2.83
C PHE A 450 -1.57 7.48 -4.11
N LEU A 451 -2.66 8.24 -4.31
CA LEU A 451 -3.48 8.13 -5.52
C LEU A 451 -2.68 8.42 -6.80
N ILE A 452 -1.89 9.49 -6.84
CA ILE A 452 -1.05 9.82 -8.00
C ILE A 452 -0.03 8.72 -8.28
N LYS A 453 0.78 8.35 -7.29
CA LYS A 453 1.87 7.37 -7.48
C LYS A 453 1.32 6.00 -7.88
N THR A 454 0.21 5.60 -7.27
CA THR A 454 -0.39 4.31 -7.58
C THR A 454 -1.13 4.31 -8.91
N ASN A 455 -1.63 5.45 -9.41
CA ASN A 455 -2.13 5.54 -10.78
C ASN A 455 -0.99 5.43 -11.82
N GLN A 456 0.21 5.93 -11.53
CA GLN A 456 1.35 5.81 -12.45
C GLN A 456 1.86 4.36 -12.56
N ILE A 457 2.11 3.73 -11.42
CA ILE A 457 2.78 2.41 -11.38
C ILE A 457 1.77 1.26 -11.34
N GLY A 458 0.63 1.48 -10.69
CA GLY A 458 -0.33 0.42 -10.37
C GLY A 458 -1.07 -0.13 -11.58
N TRP A 459 -1.30 0.66 -12.62
CA TRP A 459 -1.89 0.16 -13.87
C TRP A 459 -0.97 -0.84 -14.57
N PHE A 460 0.31 -0.52 -14.68
CA PHE A 460 1.30 -1.44 -15.24
C PHE A 460 1.37 -2.73 -14.42
N ALA A 461 1.45 -2.62 -13.09
CA ALA A 461 1.55 -3.77 -12.19
C ALA A 461 0.33 -4.71 -12.29
N ILE A 462 -0.90 -4.18 -12.31
CA ILE A 462 -2.11 -5.00 -12.39
C ILE A 462 -2.28 -5.66 -13.76
N ILE A 463 -2.04 -4.92 -14.86
CA ILE A 463 -2.17 -5.46 -16.21
C ILE A 463 -1.14 -6.58 -16.43
N LEU A 464 0.10 -6.35 -16.01
CA LEU A 464 1.17 -7.36 -16.12
C LEU A 464 0.83 -8.62 -15.32
N THR A 465 0.30 -8.47 -14.10
CA THR A 465 -0.11 -9.60 -13.26
C THR A 465 -1.27 -10.37 -13.87
N ILE A 466 -2.27 -9.69 -14.46
CA ILE A 466 -3.37 -10.32 -15.17
C ILE A 466 -2.85 -11.12 -16.37
N ILE A 467 -1.99 -10.52 -17.21
CA ILE A 467 -1.43 -11.19 -18.40
C ILE A 467 -0.65 -12.44 -18.00
N PHE A 468 0.26 -12.34 -17.02
CA PHE A 468 1.02 -13.51 -16.57
C PHE A 468 0.13 -14.59 -15.96
N THR A 469 -0.91 -14.20 -15.23
CA THR A 469 -1.84 -15.17 -14.65
C THR A 469 -2.63 -15.92 -15.71
N GLU A 470 -3.19 -15.21 -16.70
CA GLU A 470 -3.95 -15.85 -17.78
C GLU A 470 -3.06 -16.70 -18.69
N LEU A 471 -1.84 -16.25 -19.02
CA LEU A 471 -0.87 -17.06 -19.78
C LEU A 471 -0.52 -18.35 -19.04
N HIS A 472 -0.21 -18.25 -17.74
CA HIS A 472 0.12 -19.40 -16.92
C HIS A 472 -1.07 -20.37 -16.78
N ILE A 473 -2.28 -19.87 -16.54
CA ILE A 473 -3.48 -20.71 -16.46
C ILE A 473 -3.73 -21.43 -17.80
N ASN A 474 -3.59 -20.75 -18.94
CA ASN A 474 -3.77 -21.36 -20.26
C ASN A 474 -2.72 -22.43 -20.58
N GLU A 475 -1.49 -22.29 -20.07
CA GLU A 475 -0.44 -23.31 -20.21
C GLU A 475 -0.73 -24.55 -19.36
N VAL A 476 -1.21 -24.34 -18.14
CA VAL A 476 -1.37 -25.42 -17.15
C VAL A 476 -2.71 -26.14 -17.27
N TYR A 477 -3.78 -25.44 -17.65
CA TYR A 477 -5.13 -26.00 -17.68
C TYR A 477 -5.29 -27.23 -18.58
N PRO A 478 -4.76 -27.26 -19.82
CA PRO A 478 -4.86 -28.43 -20.71
C PRO A 478 -4.15 -29.67 -20.18
N LEU A 479 -3.20 -29.51 -19.25
CA LEU A 479 -2.50 -30.64 -18.63
C LEU A 479 -3.35 -31.32 -17.56
N HIS A 480 -4.33 -30.60 -17.01
CA HIS A 480 -5.19 -31.07 -15.93
C HIS A 480 -6.51 -31.68 -16.46
N SER A 481 -7.00 -31.23 -17.62
CA SER A 481 -8.15 -31.82 -18.32
C SER A 481 -7.78 -33.12 -19.01
#